data_AF-A0A9W7TP51-F1
#
_entry.id   AF-A0A9W7TP51-F1
#
_cell.length_a   1.000
_cell.length_b   1.000
_cell.length_c   1.000
_cell.angle_alpha   90.00
_cell.angle_beta   90.00
_cell.angle_gamma   90.00
#
_symmetry.space_group_name_H-M   'P 1'
#
loop_
_entity.id
_entity.type
_entity.pdbx_description
1 polymer ?
#
loop_
_entity_poly.entity_id
_entity_poly.type
_entity_poly.pdbx_seq_one_letter_code
_entity_poly.pdbx_strand_id
1 'polypeptide(L)'
;SRFFSKVYFYCGVFGWKIEANRTVIVRFMEFEATVPGIMAKVQAALNSEEPLTLTDAQGNEIVESEGTKGSLYWKQNARKIFAVSEEEFQRFQQGCKRKRSRYFVLAAQGLQDVTTVMKELSDIASSNRRTTLVMNDSQAQQLRAAFSCLVCKGPLQQPMYAVCCRSIVGCRVCVLQWRETSTQCLKCREENNNVYEVNGLSDALLVMRDIISVD
;
A
#
# COMPACT_ATOMS: atom_id res chain seq x y z
N SER A 1 -51.86 9.35 16.50
CA SER A 1 -50.57 9.60 15.81
C SER A 1 -49.47 9.78 16.82
N ARG A 2 -48.31 9.12 16.62
CA ARG A 2 -47.16 9.24 17.54
C ARG A 2 -46.36 10.50 17.18
N PHE A 3 -46.19 11.39 18.15
CA PHE A 3 -45.36 12.58 17.99
C PHE A 3 -43.96 12.32 18.55
N PHE A 4 -42.96 12.87 17.87
CA PHE A 4 -41.57 12.88 18.32
C PHE A 4 -41.17 14.31 18.68
N SER A 5 -40.28 14.46 19.65
CA SER A 5 -39.74 15.77 20.06
C SER A 5 -38.22 15.71 20.03
N LYS A 6 -37.58 16.77 19.52
CA LYS A 6 -36.13 16.87 19.45
C LYS A 6 -35.68 18.31 19.67
N VAL A 7 -34.56 18.48 20.36
CA VAL A 7 -33.89 19.77 20.57
C VAL A 7 -33.00 20.07 19.38
N TYR A 8 -33.14 21.28 18.83
CA TYR A 8 -32.31 21.85 17.79
C TYR A 8 -31.62 23.11 18.31
N PHE A 9 -30.40 23.36 17.84
CA PHE A 9 -29.57 24.47 18.29
C PHE A 9 -29.46 25.51 17.18
N TYR A 10 -30.02 26.69 17.37
CA TYR A 10 -29.79 27.83 16.48
C TYR A 10 -28.43 28.44 16.78
N CYS A 11 -27.59 28.57 15.75
CA CYS A 11 -26.19 28.95 15.91
C CYS A 11 -25.81 30.14 15.04
N GLY A 12 -24.87 30.92 15.56
CA GLY A 12 -24.10 31.87 14.77
C GLY A 12 -22.73 31.31 14.43
N VAL A 13 -22.12 31.83 13.36
CA VAL A 13 -20.74 31.48 12.97
C VAL A 13 -19.78 32.53 13.52
N PHE A 14 -18.97 32.13 14.51
CA PHE A 14 -17.90 32.97 15.06
C PHE A 14 -16.54 32.44 14.61
N GLY A 15 -15.94 33.13 13.63
CA GLY A 15 -14.67 32.71 13.02
C GLY A 15 -14.82 31.37 12.26
N TRP A 16 -14.40 30.27 12.90
CA TRP A 16 -14.36 28.92 12.30
C TRP A 16 -15.18 27.89 13.08
N LYS A 17 -16.02 28.33 14.02
CA LYS A 17 -16.79 27.46 14.90
C LYS A 17 -18.26 27.86 14.89
N ILE A 18 -19.12 26.86 14.83
CA ILE A 18 -20.57 27.01 14.98
C ILE A 18 -20.85 27.03 16.49
N GLU A 19 -21.36 28.13 17.00
CA GLU A 19 -21.68 28.29 18.42
C GLU A 19 -23.18 28.44 18.62
N ALA A 20 -23.74 27.62 19.53
CA ALA A 20 -25.16 27.62 19.84
C ALA A 20 -25.55 28.90 20.58
N ASN A 21 -26.40 29.70 19.95
CA ASN A 21 -26.93 30.93 20.49
C ASN A 21 -28.28 30.67 21.19
N ARG A 22 -29.16 29.90 20.55
CA ARG A 22 -30.50 29.57 21.07
C ARG A 22 -30.84 28.11 20.86
N THR A 23 -31.80 27.59 21.62
CA THR A 23 -32.33 26.23 21.42
C THR A 23 -33.82 26.25 21.20
N VAL A 24 -34.31 25.37 20.34
CA VAL A 24 -35.73 25.18 20.06
C VAL A 24 -36.08 23.71 20.14
N ILE A 25 -37.27 23.41 20.67
CA ILE A 25 -37.81 22.06 20.72
C ILE A 25 -38.83 21.93 19.61
N VAL A 26 -38.54 21.07 18.64
CA VAL A 26 -39.45 20.81 17.52
C VAL A 26 -40.19 19.50 17.77
N ARG A 27 -41.51 19.57 17.61
CA ARG A 27 -42.42 18.42 17.58
C ARG A 27 -42.76 18.08 16.14
N PHE A 28 -42.58 16.82 15.77
CA PHE A 28 -42.81 16.33 14.41
C PHE A 28 -43.41 14.92 14.38
N MET A 29 -44.08 14.60 13.28
CA MET A 29 -44.64 13.28 12.98
C MET A 29 -43.76 12.51 11.98
N GLU A 30 -44.04 11.22 11.77
CA GLU A 30 -43.26 10.37 10.85
C GLU A 30 -43.20 10.94 9.42
N PHE A 31 -44.32 11.46 8.89
CA PHE A 31 -44.35 12.04 7.55
C PHE A 31 -43.62 13.40 7.46
N GLU A 32 -43.43 14.08 8.59
CA GLU A 32 -42.71 15.35 8.67
C GLU A 32 -41.21 15.13 8.90
N ALA A 33 -40.78 13.89 9.14
CA ALA A 33 -39.40 13.50 9.44
C ALA A 33 -38.54 13.46 8.16
N THR A 34 -38.51 14.58 7.46
CA THR A 34 -37.72 14.87 6.26
C THR A 34 -36.92 16.16 6.51
N VAL A 35 -35.83 16.38 5.77
CA VAL A 35 -35.03 17.61 5.91
C VAL A 35 -35.91 18.86 5.72
N PRO A 36 -36.73 18.99 4.66
CA PRO A 36 -37.60 20.16 4.49
C PRO A 36 -38.67 20.25 5.57
N GLY A 37 -39.26 19.12 5.99
CA GLY A 37 -40.30 19.10 7.02
C GLY A 37 -39.78 19.57 8.38
N ILE A 38 -38.62 19.09 8.78
CA ILE A 38 -37.96 19.53 10.02
C ILE A 38 -37.48 20.98 9.90
N MET A 39 -36.89 21.37 8.78
CA MET A 39 -36.43 22.74 8.55
C MET A 39 -37.57 23.74 8.68
N ALA A 40 -38.72 23.48 8.05
CA ALA A 40 -39.91 24.33 8.16
C ALA A 40 -40.40 24.46 9.61
N LYS A 41 -40.36 23.36 10.38
CA LYS A 41 -40.73 23.39 11.81
C LYS A 41 -39.73 24.17 12.66
N VAL A 42 -38.44 24.05 12.37
CA VAL A 42 -37.37 24.81 13.05
C VAL A 42 -37.52 26.30 12.75
N GLN A 43 -37.75 26.69 11.50
CA GLN A 43 -38.00 28.08 11.09
C GLN A 43 -39.23 28.65 11.81
N ALA A 44 -40.35 27.91 11.80
CA ALA A 44 -41.57 28.29 12.50
C ALA A 44 -41.34 28.44 14.02
N ALA A 45 -40.57 27.55 14.64
CA ALA A 45 -40.26 27.62 16.07
C ALA A 45 -39.32 28.79 16.43
N LEU A 46 -38.48 29.21 15.49
CA LEU A 46 -37.56 30.34 15.67
C LEU A 46 -38.19 31.69 15.33
N ASN A 47 -39.41 31.71 14.74
CA ASN A 47 -40.01 32.90 14.13
C ASN A 47 -39.03 33.64 13.20
N SER A 48 -38.24 32.89 12.45
CA SER A 48 -37.28 33.44 11.50
C SER A 48 -37.85 33.40 10.09
N GLU A 49 -37.85 34.54 9.41
CA GLU A 49 -38.15 34.63 7.97
C GLU A 49 -36.92 34.33 7.10
N GLU A 50 -35.73 34.25 7.72
CA GLU A 50 -34.48 34.00 7.01
C GLU A 50 -34.32 32.51 6.64
N PRO A 51 -33.73 32.21 5.46
CA PRO A 51 -33.44 30.84 5.06
C PRO A 51 -32.41 30.22 6.02
N LEU A 52 -32.70 28.99 6.47
CA LEU A 52 -31.86 28.24 7.39
C LEU A 52 -31.30 26.98 6.72
N THR A 53 -30.07 26.63 7.07
CA THR A 53 -29.45 25.35 6.73
C THR A 53 -29.35 24.48 7.99
N LEU A 54 -29.72 23.20 7.89
CA LEU A 54 -29.50 22.24 8.97
C LEU A 54 -28.12 21.59 8.80
N THR A 55 -27.35 21.56 9.89
CA THR A 55 -26.00 21.00 9.91
C THR A 55 -25.81 20.01 11.05
N ASP A 56 -24.86 19.09 10.86
CA ASP A 56 -24.40 18.17 11.91
C ASP A 56 -23.44 18.88 12.90
N ALA A 57 -22.96 18.14 13.90
CA ALA A 57 -22.01 18.67 14.88
C ALA A 57 -20.63 19.05 14.33
N GLN A 58 -20.32 18.67 13.10
CA GLN A 58 -19.08 19.02 12.41
C GLN A 58 -19.28 20.20 11.44
N GLY A 59 -20.51 20.71 11.30
CA GLY A 59 -20.85 21.78 10.38
C GLY A 59 -21.03 21.32 8.94
N ASN A 60 -21.28 20.02 8.70
CA ASN A 60 -21.69 19.55 7.38
C ASN A 60 -23.21 19.72 7.22
N GLU A 61 -23.63 20.11 6.03
CA GLU A 61 -25.05 20.18 5.67
C GLU A 61 -25.71 18.80 5.74
N ILE A 62 -26.90 18.74 6.34
CA ILE A 62 -27.75 17.57 6.33
C ILE A 62 -28.63 17.64 5.08
N VAL A 63 -28.25 16.88 4.06
CA VAL A 63 -28.96 16.80 2.77
C VAL A 63 -29.98 15.67 2.81
N GLU A 64 -31.12 15.87 2.14
CA GLU A 64 -32.15 14.84 2.01
C GLU A 64 -31.64 13.59 1.27
N SER A 65 -31.85 12.43 1.87
CA SER A 65 -31.50 11.11 1.34
C SER A 65 -32.36 10.04 2.01
N GLU A 66 -32.34 8.81 1.50
CA GLU A 66 -33.04 7.68 2.17
C GLU A 66 -32.60 7.49 3.63
N GLY A 67 -31.36 7.86 3.97
CA GLY A 67 -30.83 7.76 5.34
C GLY A 67 -31.27 8.89 6.28
N THR A 68 -31.80 10.00 5.76
CA THR A 68 -32.29 11.15 6.54
C THR A 68 -33.82 11.22 6.58
N LYS A 69 -34.51 10.25 5.98
CA LYS A 69 -35.96 10.12 6.05
C LYS A 69 -36.38 9.31 7.27
N GLY A 70 -37.54 9.65 7.82
CA GLY A 70 -38.18 8.93 8.90
C GLY A 70 -37.66 9.29 10.28
N SER A 71 -38.47 9.01 11.31
CA SER A 71 -38.20 9.48 12.67
C SER A 71 -36.94 8.89 13.29
N LEU A 72 -36.47 7.74 12.80
CA LEU A 72 -35.29 7.05 13.31
C LEU A 72 -34.02 7.88 13.21
N TYR A 73 -33.90 8.74 12.20
CA TYR A 73 -32.78 9.66 12.07
C TYR A 73 -32.91 10.83 13.06
N TRP A 74 -34.06 11.50 13.02
CA TRP A 74 -34.29 12.79 13.71
C TRP A 74 -34.48 12.68 15.22
N LYS A 75 -35.01 11.57 15.74
CA LYS A 75 -35.26 11.40 17.19
C LYS A 75 -34.03 10.97 17.99
N GLN A 76 -32.88 10.72 17.35
CA GLN A 76 -31.68 10.24 18.04
C GLN A 76 -31.12 11.32 18.97
N ASN A 77 -31.20 11.14 20.29
CA ASN A 77 -30.74 12.13 21.27
C ASN A 77 -29.24 12.46 21.16
N ALA A 78 -28.40 11.47 20.85
CA ALA A 78 -26.95 11.65 20.72
C ALA A 78 -26.54 12.54 19.53
N ARG A 79 -27.39 12.65 18.49
CA ARG A 79 -27.11 13.45 17.30
C ARG A 79 -27.48 14.90 17.58
N LYS A 80 -26.48 15.80 17.62
CA LYS A 80 -26.71 17.24 17.69
C LYS A 80 -26.97 17.77 16.28
N ILE A 81 -28.05 18.54 16.13
CA ILE A 81 -28.43 19.17 14.88
C ILE A 81 -28.49 20.66 15.13
N PHE A 82 -27.81 21.39 14.26
CA PHE A 82 -27.65 22.82 14.35
C PHE A 82 -28.38 23.48 13.18
N ALA A 83 -29.10 24.56 13.46
CA ALA A 83 -29.71 25.41 12.46
C ALA A 83 -28.86 26.68 12.36
N VAL A 84 -28.37 26.97 11.16
CA VAL A 84 -27.51 28.11 10.87
C VAL A 84 -28.19 28.92 9.77
N SER A 85 -28.04 30.24 9.78
CA SER A 85 -28.50 31.05 8.64
C SER A 85 -27.74 30.65 7.37
N GLU A 86 -28.42 30.66 6.22
CA GLU A 86 -27.80 30.31 4.93
C GLU A 86 -26.59 31.22 4.64
N GLU A 87 -26.67 32.50 5.01
CA GLU A 87 -25.57 33.45 4.82
C GLU A 87 -24.32 33.07 5.63
N GLU A 88 -24.49 32.76 6.92
CA GLU A 88 -23.38 32.34 7.78
C GLU A 88 -22.82 30.98 7.35
N PHE A 89 -23.69 30.07 6.90
CA PHE A 89 -23.28 28.76 6.39
C PHE A 89 -22.39 28.89 5.16
N GLN A 90 -22.74 29.77 4.21
CA GLN A 90 -21.93 30.04 3.04
C GLN A 90 -20.57 30.65 3.40
N ARG A 91 -20.52 31.60 4.34
CA ARG A 91 -19.26 32.16 4.86
C ARG A 91 -18.38 31.06 5.47
N PHE A 92 -18.98 30.17 6.27
CA PHE A 92 -18.28 29.02 6.86
C PHE A 92 -17.71 28.07 5.80
N GLN A 93 -18.51 27.72 4.77
CA GLN A 93 -18.06 26.86 3.68
C GLN A 93 -16.90 27.46 2.88
N GLN A 94 -16.97 28.75 2.53
CA GLN A 94 -15.92 29.44 1.78
C GLN A 94 -14.60 29.45 2.56
N GLY A 95 -14.69 29.61 3.88
CA GLY A 95 -13.57 29.49 4.82
C GLY A 95 -12.89 28.11 4.78
N CYS A 96 -13.70 27.05 4.87
CA CYS A 96 -13.23 25.66 4.87
C CYS A 96 -12.70 25.20 3.50
N LYS A 97 -13.28 25.67 2.38
CA LYS A 97 -12.81 25.36 1.01
C LYS A 97 -11.36 25.78 0.79
N ARG A 98 -10.96 26.95 1.31
CA ARG A 98 -9.56 27.45 1.24
C ARG A 98 -8.55 26.57 1.97
N LYS A 99 -8.96 25.83 3.02
CA LYS A 99 -8.10 24.87 3.73
C LYS A 99 -8.09 23.50 3.04
N ARG A 100 -9.25 22.99 2.59
CA ARG A 100 -9.34 21.70 1.88
C ARG A 100 -8.56 21.70 0.56
N SER A 101 -8.55 22.82 -0.17
CA SER A 101 -7.75 22.97 -1.39
C SER A 101 -6.25 22.73 -1.16
N ARG A 102 -5.68 23.21 -0.03
CA ARG A 102 -4.26 22.98 0.30
C ARG A 102 -3.94 21.51 0.61
N TYR A 103 -4.82 20.80 1.31
CA TYR A 103 -4.62 19.38 1.61
C TYR A 103 -4.87 18.47 0.41
N PHE A 104 -5.84 18.80 -0.45
CA PHE A 104 -6.16 17.98 -1.63
C PHE A 104 -5.04 18.02 -2.68
N VAL A 105 -4.40 19.17 -2.89
CA VAL A 105 -3.27 19.30 -3.83
C VAL A 105 -2.07 18.46 -3.39
N LEU A 106 -1.74 18.47 -2.10
CA LEU A 106 -0.62 17.67 -1.57
C LEU A 106 -0.88 16.16 -1.65
N ALA A 107 -2.12 15.72 -1.38
CA ALA A 107 -2.49 14.31 -1.49
C ALA A 107 -2.54 13.83 -2.95
N ALA A 108 -3.05 14.65 -3.88
CA ALA A 108 -3.12 14.31 -5.30
C ALA A 108 -1.72 14.15 -5.93
N GLN A 109 -0.75 14.98 -5.52
CA GLN A 109 0.63 14.86 -5.97
C GLN A 109 1.25 13.53 -5.51
N GLY A 110 1.09 13.18 -4.22
CA GLY A 110 1.62 11.91 -3.70
C GLY A 110 1.00 10.67 -4.32
N LEU A 111 -0.27 10.72 -4.74
CA LEU A 111 -0.94 9.60 -5.43
C LEU A 111 -0.42 9.40 -6.86
N GLN A 112 -0.14 10.47 -7.60
CA GLN A 112 0.43 10.39 -8.95
C GLN A 112 1.83 9.76 -8.94
N ASP A 113 2.66 10.15 -7.97
CA ASP A 113 4.01 9.61 -7.82
C ASP A 113 3.98 8.10 -7.49
N VAL A 114 3.09 7.67 -6.59
CA VAL A 114 2.91 6.25 -6.25
C VAL A 114 2.43 5.43 -7.45
N THR A 115 1.47 5.94 -8.24
CA THR A 115 1.00 5.23 -9.44
C THR A 115 2.07 5.12 -10.53
N THR A 116 2.95 6.10 -10.64
CA THR A 116 4.05 6.10 -11.63
C THR A 116 5.09 5.05 -11.24
N VAL A 117 5.51 5.03 -9.98
CA VAL A 117 6.44 4.02 -9.45
C VAL A 117 5.86 2.60 -9.54
N MET A 118 4.56 2.41 -9.23
CA MET A 118 3.92 1.10 -9.37
C MET A 118 3.87 0.63 -10.82
N LYS A 119 3.69 1.54 -11.77
CA LYS A 119 3.68 1.22 -13.19
C LYS A 119 5.08 0.86 -13.69
N GLU A 120 6.10 1.62 -13.29
CA GLU A 120 7.51 1.30 -13.59
C GLU A 120 7.92 -0.05 -13.00
N LEU A 121 7.55 -0.35 -11.75
CA LEU A 121 7.80 -1.67 -11.14
C LEU A 121 7.05 -2.80 -11.85
N SER A 122 5.82 -2.55 -12.30
CA SER A 122 5.04 -3.53 -13.08
C SER A 122 5.61 -3.76 -14.47
N ASP A 123 6.14 -2.71 -15.11
CA ASP A 123 6.80 -2.78 -16.41
C ASP A 123 8.17 -3.47 -16.29
N ILE A 124 8.92 -3.26 -15.21
CA ILE A 124 10.16 -3.99 -14.90
C ILE A 124 9.86 -5.48 -14.62
N ALA A 125 8.82 -5.77 -13.83
CA ALA A 125 8.41 -7.14 -13.52
C ALA A 125 7.89 -7.90 -14.75
N SER A 126 7.21 -7.22 -15.68
CA SER A 126 6.67 -7.82 -16.91
C SER A 126 7.71 -7.95 -18.03
N SER A 127 8.66 -7.01 -18.12
CA SER A 127 9.77 -7.03 -19.09
C SER A 127 10.83 -8.10 -18.73
N ASN A 128 11.00 -8.42 -17.44
CA ASN A 128 11.86 -9.51 -16.97
C ASN A 128 11.29 -10.94 -17.16
N ARG A 129 10.32 -11.13 -18.07
CA ARG A 129 9.85 -12.45 -18.53
C ARG A 129 10.91 -13.33 -19.23
N ARG A 130 12.19 -12.96 -19.21
CA ARG A 130 13.30 -13.89 -19.46
C ARG A 130 13.67 -14.58 -18.15
N THR A 131 12.83 -15.54 -17.76
CA THR A 131 13.14 -16.69 -16.90
C THR A 131 14.01 -16.38 -15.68
N THR A 132 13.54 -15.55 -14.74
CA THR A 132 14.11 -15.55 -13.39
C THR A 132 13.88 -16.92 -12.78
N LEU A 133 14.92 -17.76 -12.75
CA LEU A 133 14.91 -19.03 -12.05
C LEU A 133 14.86 -18.72 -10.55
N VAL A 134 13.66 -18.73 -9.97
CA VAL A 134 13.50 -18.69 -8.52
C VAL A 134 13.95 -20.04 -7.97
N MET A 135 15.21 -20.10 -7.54
CA MET A 135 15.77 -21.25 -6.85
C MET A 135 15.57 -21.10 -5.35
N ASN A 136 15.24 -22.19 -4.66
CA ASN A 136 15.28 -22.21 -3.20
C ASN A 136 16.73 -22.37 -2.70
N ASP A 137 16.95 -22.12 -1.41
CA ASP A 137 18.30 -22.17 -0.83
C ASP A 137 18.98 -23.54 -1.00
N SER A 138 18.22 -24.63 -0.97
CA SER A 138 18.78 -25.98 -1.13
C SER A 138 19.24 -26.25 -2.57
N GLN A 139 18.52 -25.76 -3.58
CA GLN A 139 18.93 -25.82 -4.98
C GLN A 139 20.19 -24.97 -5.23
N ALA A 140 20.25 -23.76 -4.66
CA ALA A 140 21.44 -22.91 -4.76
C ALA A 140 22.66 -23.57 -4.11
N GLN A 141 22.49 -24.21 -2.94
CA GLN A 141 23.55 -24.97 -2.28
C GLN A 141 24.04 -26.16 -3.11
N GLN A 142 23.13 -26.92 -3.73
CA GLN A 142 23.50 -28.03 -4.61
C GLN A 142 24.29 -27.56 -5.83
N LEU A 143 23.86 -26.45 -6.44
CA LEU A 143 24.55 -25.86 -7.59
C LEU A 143 25.96 -25.37 -7.21
N ARG A 144 26.11 -24.70 -6.06
CA ARG A 144 27.42 -24.28 -5.51
C ARG A 144 28.32 -25.47 -5.23
N ALA A 145 27.80 -26.53 -4.62
CA ALA A 145 28.56 -27.74 -4.33
C ALA A 145 29.04 -28.44 -5.62
N ALA A 146 28.24 -28.40 -6.69
CA ALA A 146 28.60 -28.99 -7.97
C ALA A 146 29.68 -28.19 -8.73
N PHE A 147 29.67 -26.86 -8.60
CA PHE A 147 30.52 -25.96 -9.41
C PHE A 147 31.52 -25.13 -8.58
N SER A 148 31.91 -25.62 -7.40
CA SER A 148 32.98 -25.03 -6.60
C SER A 148 34.28 -25.84 -6.72
N CYS A 149 35.40 -25.13 -6.67
CA CYS A 149 36.71 -25.75 -6.69
C CYS A 149 37.02 -26.44 -5.37
N LEU A 150 37.49 -27.70 -5.40
CA LEU A 150 37.85 -28.42 -4.16
C LEU A 150 39.03 -27.78 -3.41
N VAL A 151 39.88 -27.02 -4.10
CA VAL A 151 41.06 -26.37 -3.54
C VAL A 151 40.74 -24.96 -3.04
N CYS A 152 40.37 -24.03 -3.94
CA CYS A 152 40.14 -22.63 -3.56
C CYS A 152 38.74 -22.34 -3.02
N LYS A 153 37.82 -23.32 -3.06
CA LYS A 153 36.40 -23.20 -2.65
C LYS A 153 35.57 -22.16 -3.40
N GLY A 154 36.17 -21.41 -4.33
CA GLY A 154 35.49 -20.45 -5.19
C GLY A 154 34.86 -21.08 -6.44
N PRO A 155 34.20 -20.26 -7.28
CA PRO A 155 33.62 -20.69 -8.54
C PRO A 155 34.69 -21.23 -9.47
N LEU A 156 34.36 -22.29 -10.21
CA LEU A 156 35.29 -22.93 -11.13
C LEU A 156 35.69 -21.99 -12.28
N GLN A 157 36.99 -21.79 -12.44
CA GLN A 157 37.60 -21.12 -13.59
C GLN A 157 38.36 -22.18 -14.39
N GLN A 158 38.01 -22.35 -15.66
CA GLN A 158 38.52 -23.44 -16.52
C GLN A 158 38.34 -24.80 -15.81
N PRO A 159 37.09 -25.29 -15.71
CA PRO A 159 36.76 -26.48 -14.94
C PRO A 159 37.50 -27.72 -15.46
N MET A 160 38.12 -28.47 -14.54
CA MET A 160 38.84 -29.71 -14.83
C MET A 160 38.01 -30.92 -14.42
N TYR A 161 37.85 -31.88 -15.32
CA TYR A 161 37.16 -33.15 -15.12
C TYR A 161 38.15 -34.28 -14.83
N ALA A 162 37.91 -35.06 -13.79
CA ALA A 162 38.69 -36.25 -13.44
C ALA A 162 38.00 -37.53 -13.93
N VAL A 163 38.76 -38.39 -14.62
CA VAL A 163 38.24 -39.63 -15.21
C VAL A 163 37.85 -40.66 -14.15
N CYS A 164 38.67 -40.79 -13.09
CA CYS A 164 38.51 -41.80 -12.05
C CYS A 164 37.14 -41.76 -11.35
N CYS A 165 36.67 -40.56 -10.99
CA CYS A 165 35.41 -40.33 -10.29
C CYS A 165 34.33 -39.68 -11.15
N ARG A 166 34.62 -39.50 -12.45
CA ARG A 166 33.72 -38.89 -13.45
C ARG A 166 33.12 -37.56 -12.99
N SER A 167 33.93 -36.70 -12.39
CA SER A 167 33.48 -35.46 -11.77
C SER A 167 34.37 -34.29 -12.15
N ILE A 168 33.79 -33.10 -12.19
CA ILE A 168 34.55 -31.86 -12.14
C ILE A 168 35.16 -31.74 -10.74
N VAL A 169 36.43 -31.37 -10.65
CA VAL A 169 37.22 -31.40 -9.39
C VAL A 169 37.78 -30.05 -8.99
N GLY A 170 37.98 -29.13 -9.92
CA GLY A 170 38.60 -27.84 -9.59
C GLY A 170 38.94 -26.98 -10.79
N CYS A 171 39.47 -25.79 -10.50
CA CYS A 171 40.03 -24.88 -11.50
C CYS A 171 41.32 -25.45 -12.08
N ARG A 172 41.62 -25.13 -13.35
CA ARG A 172 42.85 -25.58 -14.03
C ARG A 172 44.12 -25.35 -13.21
N VAL A 173 44.35 -24.12 -12.75
CA VAL A 173 45.55 -23.76 -11.97
C VAL A 173 45.66 -24.59 -10.69
N CYS A 174 44.57 -24.68 -9.92
CA CYS A 174 44.53 -25.43 -8.67
C CYS A 174 44.81 -26.92 -8.86
N VAL A 175 44.25 -27.52 -9.92
CA VAL A 175 44.41 -28.95 -10.20
C VAL A 175 45.81 -29.24 -10.72
N LEU A 176 46.38 -28.38 -11.57
CA LEU A 176 47.76 -28.54 -12.04
C LEU A 176 48.76 -28.44 -10.89
N GLN A 177 48.59 -27.46 -10.00
CA GLN A 177 49.45 -27.32 -8.81
C GLN A 177 49.32 -28.54 -7.86
N TRP A 178 48.13 -29.10 -7.73
CA TRP A 178 47.94 -30.34 -6.97
C TRP A 178 48.69 -31.52 -7.60
N ARG A 179 48.70 -31.63 -8.94
CA ARG A 179 49.41 -32.70 -9.65
C ARG A 179 50.92 -32.66 -9.49
N GLU A 180 51.49 -31.48 -9.23
CA GLU A 180 52.93 -31.34 -8.95
C GLU A 180 53.30 -31.96 -7.59
N THR A 181 52.36 -32.00 -6.64
CA THR A 181 52.59 -32.44 -5.26
C THR A 181 51.98 -33.80 -4.94
N SER A 182 51.00 -34.27 -5.71
CA SER A 182 50.29 -35.52 -5.46
C SER A 182 49.87 -36.24 -6.74
N THR A 183 50.04 -37.56 -6.74
CA THR A 183 49.54 -38.46 -7.78
C THR A 183 48.08 -38.86 -7.55
N GLN A 184 47.45 -38.44 -6.46
CA GLN A 184 46.08 -38.82 -6.12
C GLN A 184 45.04 -37.82 -6.63
N CYS A 185 43.84 -38.30 -6.94
CA CYS A 185 42.72 -37.44 -7.30
C CYS A 185 42.24 -36.57 -6.12
N LEU A 186 41.99 -35.28 -6.39
CA LEU A 186 41.45 -34.31 -5.41
C LEU A 186 40.12 -34.73 -4.76
N LYS A 187 39.32 -35.55 -5.44
CA LYS A 187 37.98 -35.95 -4.97
C LYS A 187 37.96 -37.33 -4.34
N CYS A 188 38.39 -38.35 -5.07
CA CYS A 188 38.27 -39.75 -4.64
C CYS A 188 39.59 -40.38 -4.17
N ARG A 189 40.70 -39.65 -4.25
CA ARG A 189 42.05 -40.10 -3.86
C ARG A 189 42.61 -41.31 -4.63
N GLU A 190 41.96 -41.72 -5.71
CA GLU A 190 42.47 -42.72 -6.66
C GLU A 190 43.80 -42.24 -7.26
N GLU A 191 44.75 -43.15 -7.50
CA GLU A 191 46.06 -42.84 -8.09
C GLU A 191 45.99 -42.44 -9.57
N ASN A 192 44.86 -42.71 -10.23
CA ASN A 192 44.62 -42.26 -11.60
C ASN A 192 44.21 -40.77 -11.63
N ASN A 193 45.19 -39.90 -11.82
CA ASN A 193 45.01 -38.44 -11.87
C ASN A 193 44.86 -37.89 -13.29
N ASN A 194 44.29 -38.69 -14.20
CA ASN A 194 43.94 -38.22 -15.54
C ASN A 194 42.80 -37.20 -15.44
N VAL A 195 43.14 -35.94 -15.73
CA VAL A 195 42.25 -34.79 -15.69
C VAL A 195 42.26 -34.05 -17.03
N TYR A 196 41.10 -33.59 -17.47
CA TYR A 196 40.93 -32.87 -18.73
C TYR A 196 40.16 -31.57 -18.50
N GLU A 197 40.53 -30.52 -19.22
CA GLU A 197 39.77 -29.27 -19.22
C GLU A 197 38.44 -29.46 -19.95
N VAL A 198 37.35 -28.97 -19.35
CA VAL A 198 36.02 -28.98 -19.97
C VAL A 198 35.80 -27.65 -20.69
N ASN A 199 36.01 -27.67 -22.00
CA ASN A 199 35.78 -26.50 -22.86
C ASN A 199 34.29 -26.19 -22.98
N GLY A 200 33.95 -24.91 -23.14
CA GLY A 200 32.57 -24.42 -23.31
C GLY A 200 31.75 -24.33 -22.01
N LEU A 201 32.17 -24.97 -20.93
CA LEU A 201 31.51 -24.83 -19.63
C LEU A 201 31.87 -23.52 -18.92
N SER A 202 33.05 -22.95 -19.23
CA SER A 202 33.49 -21.66 -18.69
C SER A 202 32.47 -20.55 -18.95
N ASP A 203 31.95 -20.44 -20.17
CA ASP A 203 30.99 -19.40 -20.54
C ASP A 203 29.62 -19.59 -19.86
N ALA A 204 29.18 -20.85 -19.71
CA ALA A 204 27.96 -21.16 -18.98
C ALA A 204 28.09 -20.84 -17.48
N LEU A 205 29.27 -21.07 -16.89
CA LEU A 205 29.55 -20.72 -15.49
C LEU A 205 29.62 -19.20 -15.27
N LEU A 206 29.99 -18.40 -16.28
CA LEU A 206 29.93 -16.94 -16.19
C LEU A 206 28.50 -16.44 -16.00
N VAL A 207 27.53 -17.04 -16.70
CA VAL A 207 26.11 -16.66 -16.57
C VAL A 207 25.54 -17.02 -15.20
N MET A 208 26.04 -18.09 -14.57
CA MET A 208 25.60 -18.54 -13.25
C MET A 208 26.47 -18.02 -12.11
N ARG A 209 27.41 -17.10 -12.38
CA ARG A 209 28.39 -16.63 -11.40
C ARG A 209 27.74 -16.06 -10.14
N ASP A 210 26.67 -15.29 -10.29
CA ASP A 210 26.00 -14.62 -9.15
C ASP A 210 25.28 -15.62 -8.24
N ILE A 211 24.94 -16.81 -8.74
CA ILE A 211 24.33 -17.89 -7.95
C ILE A 211 25.42 -18.71 -7.24
N ILE A 212 26.56 -18.93 -7.93
CA ILE A 212 27.63 -19.83 -7.49
C ILE A 212 28.64 -19.12 -6.58
N SER A 213 28.77 -17.80 -6.70
CA SER A 213 29.64 -17.01 -5.82
C SER A 213 29.06 -16.97 -4.42
N VAL A 214 29.94 -17.12 -3.44
CA VAL A 214 29.63 -16.98 -2.01
C VAL A 214 30.08 -15.57 -1.63
N ASP A 215 29.18 -14.79 -1.05
CA ASP A 215 29.54 -13.52 -0.40
C ASP A 215 30.54 -13.75 0.75
#